data_AF-A0A7X9BEJ8-F1
#
_entry.id   AF-A0A7X9BEJ8-F1
#
_cell.length_a   1.000
_cell.length_b   1.000
_cell.length_c   1.000
_cell.angle_alpha   90.00
_cell.angle_beta   90.00
_cell.angle_gamma   90.00
#
_symmetry.space_group_name_H-M   'P 1'
#
loop_
_entity.id
_entity.type
_entity.pdbx_description
1 polymer ?
#
loop_
_entity_poly.entity_id
_entity_poly.type
_entity_poly.pdbx_seq_one_letter_code
_entity_poly.pdbx_strand_id
1 'polypeptide(L)'
;YEARIIYTYMLELIVKLCFCKNEAIFKRRVFNILNVTTKKMGISALVMIIILAVSMVALVGCDNQEQTLPAEATSLTEDELSYFNGDLFFNGDYLNIHNQFLSSLYDEPADIDLFQLFYCGSGIAETITEDELKAVMVKNEMTGRIDDLPCPCEKISRLNMDEILTKCMGITLTDTNEIGLDHFTYLSQYDAYYYFHGDTNYRGNINFSSGEREGNVVRLFYNDGFVSDGDKALTLQEKNGEYLFIANQKVEL
;
A
#
# COMPACT_ATOMS: atom_id res chain seq x y z
N TYR A 1 -38.63 -16.81 26.41
CA TYR A 1 -38.98 -16.77 24.98
C TYR A 1 -39.04 -15.32 24.49
N GLU A 2 -39.72 -14.42 25.20
CA GLU A 2 -39.83 -12.99 24.83
C GLU A 2 -38.52 -12.20 24.80
N ALA A 3 -37.60 -12.42 25.75
CA ALA A 3 -36.30 -11.72 25.76
C ALA A 3 -35.50 -11.98 24.46
N ARG A 4 -35.50 -13.22 23.96
CA ARG A 4 -34.74 -13.63 22.76
C ARG A 4 -35.26 -12.95 21.49
N ILE A 5 -36.57 -12.69 21.44
CA ILE A 5 -37.24 -12.00 20.33
C ILE A 5 -36.84 -10.51 20.36
N ILE A 6 -36.89 -9.87 21.53
CA ILE A 6 -36.47 -8.46 21.70
C ILE A 6 -34.99 -8.27 21.31
N TYR A 7 -34.11 -9.20 21.70
CA TYR A 7 -32.69 -9.16 21.32
C TYR A 7 -32.46 -9.22 19.81
N THR A 8 -33.26 -10.00 19.09
CA THR A 8 -33.11 -10.19 17.65
C THR A 8 -33.56 -8.94 16.88
N TYR A 9 -34.71 -8.38 17.26
CA TYR A 9 -35.20 -7.12 16.68
C TYR A 9 -34.29 -5.93 16.98
N MET A 10 -33.70 -5.86 18.18
CA MET A 10 -32.74 -4.80 18.52
C MET A 10 -31.42 -4.93 17.74
N LEU A 11 -30.91 -6.16 17.54
CA LEU A 11 -29.70 -6.37 16.73
C LEU A 11 -29.93 -5.94 15.28
N GLU A 12 -31.09 -6.27 14.72
CA GLU A 12 -31.46 -5.86 13.36
C GLU A 12 -31.59 -4.34 13.23
N LEU A 13 -32.13 -3.66 14.24
CA LEU A 13 -32.26 -2.20 14.24
C LEU A 13 -30.90 -1.50 14.31
N ILE A 14 -29.97 -1.99 15.15
CA ILE A 14 -28.61 -1.44 15.28
C ILE A 14 -27.79 -1.69 14.01
N VAL A 15 -27.89 -2.88 13.41
CA VAL A 15 -27.23 -3.20 12.13
C VAL A 15 -27.74 -2.28 11.00
N LYS A 16 -29.05 -2.03 10.95
CA LYS A 16 -29.65 -1.10 9.97
C LYS A 16 -29.25 0.35 10.20
N LEU A 17 -29.00 0.76 11.44
CA LEU A 17 -28.58 2.13 11.77
C LEU A 17 -27.07 2.38 11.57
N CYS A 18 -26.23 1.33 11.59
CA CYS A 18 -24.77 1.48 11.55
C CYS A 18 -24.09 1.30 10.17
N PHE A 19 -24.81 1.03 9.07
CA PHE A 19 -24.26 0.88 7.69
C PHE A 19 -22.86 0.21 7.62
N CYS A 20 -22.65 -0.87 8.38
CA CYS A 20 -21.34 -1.51 8.45
C CYS A 20 -21.22 -2.53 7.32
N LYS A 21 -20.25 -2.35 6.41
CA LYS A 21 -19.97 -3.22 5.23
C LYS A 21 -19.66 -4.68 5.56
N ASN A 22 -19.66 -5.06 6.84
CA ASN A 22 -19.35 -6.41 7.30
C ASN A 22 -20.26 -6.85 8.47
N GLU A 23 -21.55 -7.02 8.17
CA GLU A 23 -22.63 -7.42 9.08
C GLU A 23 -22.26 -8.65 9.96
N ALA A 24 -21.54 -9.63 9.39
CA ALA A 24 -21.16 -10.85 10.07
C ALA A 24 -20.15 -10.62 11.21
N ILE A 25 -19.18 -9.72 11.02
CA ILE A 25 -18.14 -9.41 12.01
C ILE A 25 -18.74 -8.61 13.17
N PHE A 26 -19.60 -7.64 12.86
CA PHE A 26 -20.28 -6.81 13.87
C PHE A 26 -21.22 -7.65 14.73
N LYS A 27 -22.05 -8.50 14.11
CA LYS A 27 -22.93 -9.44 14.84
C LYS A 27 -22.13 -10.34 15.80
N ARG A 28 -20.98 -10.85 15.36
CA ARG A 28 -20.12 -11.72 16.18
C ARG A 28 -19.49 -10.98 17.38
N ARG A 29 -19.05 -9.74 17.20
CA ARG A 29 -18.46 -8.91 18.28
C ARG A 29 -19.50 -8.49 19.31
N VAL A 30 -20.67 -8.03 18.89
CA VAL A 30 -21.78 -7.66 19.78
C VAL A 30 -22.30 -8.88 20.54
N PHE A 31 -22.45 -10.02 19.87
CA PHE A 31 -22.87 -11.26 20.52
C PHE A 31 -21.88 -11.71 21.60
N ASN A 32 -20.57 -11.61 21.36
CA ASN A 32 -19.55 -11.96 22.35
C ASN A 32 -19.56 -11.01 23.56
N ILE A 33 -19.74 -9.69 23.36
CA ILE A 33 -19.82 -8.71 24.45
C ILE A 33 -21.07 -8.97 25.33
N LEU A 34 -22.20 -9.28 24.70
CA LEU A 34 -23.44 -9.63 25.40
C LEU A 34 -23.34 -10.99 26.12
N ASN A 35 -22.60 -11.95 25.57
CA ASN A 35 -22.46 -13.28 26.17
C ASN A 35 -21.54 -13.26 27.41
N VAL A 36 -20.54 -12.36 27.46
CA VAL A 36 -19.62 -12.21 28.60
C VAL A 36 -20.32 -11.63 29.84
N THR A 37 -21.37 -10.82 29.67
CA THR A 37 -22.02 -10.09 30.77
C THR A 37 -23.24 -10.79 31.38
N THR A 38 -23.68 -11.93 30.86
CA THR A 38 -24.93 -12.59 31.29
C THR A 38 -24.80 -13.47 32.55
N LYS A 39 -23.62 -13.63 33.14
CA LYS A 39 -23.49 -14.55 34.28
C LYS A 39 -23.88 -13.99 35.65
N LYS A 40 -23.87 -12.68 35.94
CA LYS A 40 -24.27 -12.13 37.28
C LYS A 40 -24.66 -10.64 37.35
N MET A 41 -25.37 -10.05 36.39
CA MET A 41 -25.72 -8.61 36.47
C MET A 41 -27.21 -8.33 36.37
N GLY A 42 -27.74 -7.64 37.38
CA GLY A 42 -29.14 -7.19 37.44
C GLY A 42 -29.44 -6.12 36.39
N ILE A 43 -30.72 -6.03 36.03
CA ILE A 43 -31.27 -5.22 34.93
C ILE A 43 -30.78 -3.75 34.92
N SER A 44 -30.51 -3.18 36.10
CA SER A 44 -30.00 -1.81 36.26
C SER A 44 -28.59 -1.60 35.68
N ALA A 45 -27.71 -2.60 35.75
CA ALA A 45 -26.35 -2.49 35.20
C ALA A 45 -26.34 -2.64 33.66
N LEU A 46 -27.34 -3.31 33.10
CA LEU A 46 -27.51 -3.47 31.65
C LEU A 46 -27.89 -2.14 30.99
N VAL A 47 -28.75 -1.35 31.63
CA VAL A 47 -29.18 -0.04 31.14
C VAL A 47 -28.01 0.97 31.13
N MET A 48 -27.14 0.93 32.14
CA MET A 48 -25.94 1.79 32.19
C MET A 48 -24.92 1.45 31.10
N ILE A 49 -24.74 0.16 30.78
CA ILE A 49 -23.86 -0.27 29.69
C ILE A 49 -24.43 0.13 28.33
N ILE A 50 -25.76 0.08 28.17
CA ILE A 50 -26.44 0.55 26.95
C ILE A 50 -26.25 2.06 26.77
N ILE A 51 -26.40 2.86 27.83
CA ILE A 51 -26.17 4.31 27.78
C ILE A 51 -24.70 4.62 27.43
N LEU A 52 -23.75 3.91 28.03
CA LEU A 52 -22.32 4.06 27.72
C LEU A 52 -21.98 3.66 26.27
N ALA A 53 -22.56 2.56 25.76
CA ALA A 53 -22.36 2.12 24.38
C ALA A 53 -22.97 3.11 23.37
N VAL A 54 -24.16 3.66 23.65
CA VAL A 54 -24.79 4.70 22.80
C VAL A 54 -23.99 6.00 22.85
N SER A 55 -23.41 6.36 24.00
CA SER A 55 -22.54 7.55 24.12
C SER A 55 -21.20 7.40 23.39
N MET A 56 -20.64 6.19 23.30
CA MET A 56 -19.45 5.93 22.48
C MET A 56 -19.76 5.96 20.97
N VAL A 57 -20.98 5.60 20.56
CA VAL A 57 -21.43 5.73 19.16
C VAL A 57 -21.66 7.19 18.75
N ALA A 58 -21.95 8.09 19.71
CA ALA A 58 -22.09 9.52 19.43
C ALA A 58 -20.75 10.29 19.36
N LEU A 59 -19.63 9.68 19.79
CA LEU A 59 -18.28 10.28 19.75
C LEU A 59 -17.40 9.77 18.60
N VAL A 60 -17.80 8.68 17.92
CA VAL A 60 -17.28 8.36 16.60
C VAL A 60 -18.13 9.15 15.62
N GLY A 61 -17.59 10.30 15.19
CA GLY A 61 -18.25 11.17 14.22
C GLY A 61 -18.81 10.33 13.07
N CYS A 62 -20.13 10.37 12.90
CA CYS A 62 -20.72 10.15 11.60
C CYS A 62 -20.16 11.27 10.72
N ASP A 63 -19.05 11.01 10.04
CA ASP A 63 -18.77 11.71 8.80
C ASP A 63 -20.02 11.52 7.95
N ASN A 64 -20.70 12.63 7.68
CA ASN A 64 -21.76 12.68 6.72
C ASN A 64 -21.11 12.31 5.39
N GLN A 65 -21.13 11.02 5.02
CA GLN A 65 -21.00 10.65 3.62
C GLN A 65 -22.24 11.21 2.93
N GLU A 66 -22.13 12.44 2.45
CA GLU A 66 -22.86 12.83 1.26
C GLU A 66 -22.69 11.70 0.26
N GLN A 67 -23.81 11.12 -0.17
CA GLN A 67 -23.86 10.28 -1.36
C GLN A 67 -23.40 11.14 -2.53
N THR A 68 -22.08 11.19 -2.73
CA THR A 68 -21.48 11.66 -3.96
C THR A 68 -21.87 10.60 -4.99
N LEU A 69 -22.66 11.01 -5.98
CA LEU A 69 -22.78 10.26 -7.22
C LEU A 69 -21.36 9.87 -7.69
N PRO A 70 -21.14 8.68 -8.29
CA PRO A 70 -19.84 8.33 -8.85
C PRO A 70 -19.41 9.51 -9.73
N ALA A 71 -18.26 10.11 -9.43
CA ALA A 71 -17.77 11.20 -10.23
C ALA A 71 -17.54 10.64 -11.63
N GLU A 72 -18.15 11.23 -12.65
CA GLU A 72 -17.86 10.81 -14.02
C GLU A 72 -16.38 11.08 -14.29
N ALA A 73 -15.66 10.09 -14.80
CA ALA A 73 -14.24 10.24 -15.11
C ALA A 73 -14.05 11.33 -16.17
N THR A 74 -13.24 12.34 -15.85
CA THR A 74 -12.91 13.44 -16.76
C THR A 74 -11.46 13.34 -17.20
N SER A 75 -11.18 13.57 -18.48
CA SER A 75 -9.79 13.65 -18.97
C SER A 75 -9.00 14.72 -18.22
N LEU A 76 -7.74 14.42 -17.89
CA LEU A 76 -6.83 15.39 -17.29
C LEU A 76 -6.60 16.56 -18.25
N THR A 77 -6.49 17.76 -17.67
CA THR A 77 -6.05 18.94 -18.40
C THR A 77 -4.57 18.81 -18.81
N GLU A 78 -4.13 19.63 -19.77
CA GLU A 78 -2.72 19.68 -20.18
C GLU A 78 -1.79 20.02 -19.01
N ASP A 79 -2.22 20.95 -18.14
CA ASP A 79 -1.46 21.34 -16.94
C ASP A 79 -1.34 20.19 -15.93
N GLU A 80 -2.42 19.44 -15.69
CA GLU A 80 -2.39 18.25 -14.82
C GLU A 80 -1.52 17.15 -15.40
N LEU A 81 -1.61 16.89 -16.71
CA LEU A 81 -0.76 15.88 -17.35
C LEU A 81 0.72 16.30 -17.34
N SER A 82 1.00 17.59 -17.52
CA SER A 82 2.34 18.18 -17.44
C SER A 82 2.95 18.06 -16.05
N TYR A 83 2.16 18.12 -14.97
CA TYR A 83 2.65 17.84 -13.61
C TYR A 83 3.28 16.45 -13.49
N PHE A 84 2.63 15.42 -14.04
CA PHE A 84 3.15 14.05 -14.01
C PHE A 84 4.30 13.84 -15.01
N ASN A 85 4.22 14.42 -16.21
CA ASN A 85 5.26 14.30 -17.22
C ASN A 85 6.50 15.19 -16.92
N GLY A 86 6.39 16.12 -15.99
CA GLY A 86 7.46 17.04 -15.62
C GLY A 86 8.37 16.52 -14.51
N ASP A 87 9.24 17.42 -14.06
CA ASP A 87 10.27 17.12 -13.06
C ASP A 87 9.71 16.97 -11.65
N LEU A 88 8.48 17.43 -11.41
CA LEU A 88 7.88 17.49 -10.07
C LEU A 88 7.47 16.13 -9.51
N PHE A 89 7.14 15.15 -10.36
CA PHE A 89 6.63 13.87 -9.90
C PHE A 89 7.45 12.67 -10.38
N PHE A 90 7.79 12.56 -11.68
CA PHE A 90 8.57 11.44 -12.23
C PHE A 90 9.98 11.84 -12.71
N ASN A 91 10.19 13.00 -13.34
CA ASN A 91 11.41 13.21 -14.15
C ASN A 91 12.51 14.11 -13.53
N GLY A 92 12.38 14.57 -12.29
CA GLY A 92 13.30 15.57 -11.73
C GLY A 92 14.66 15.02 -11.29
N ASP A 93 14.65 14.04 -10.40
CA ASP A 93 15.88 13.47 -9.84
C ASP A 93 16.48 12.38 -10.73
N TYR A 94 17.81 12.25 -10.71
CA TYR A 94 18.52 11.21 -11.48
C TYR A 94 17.99 9.80 -11.17
N LEU A 95 17.72 9.52 -9.88
CA LEU A 95 17.06 8.31 -9.41
C LEU A 95 15.82 8.70 -8.61
N ASN A 96 14.67 8.64 -9.27
CA ASN A 96 13.38 8.86 -8.64
C ASN A 96 12.69 7.52 -8.39
N ILE A 97 12.45 7.19 -7.12
CA ILE A 97 11.84 5.92 -6.73
C ILE A 97 10.43 5.76 -7.31
N HIS A 98 9.70 6.86 -7.59
CA HIS A 98 8.39 6.82 -8.24
C HIS A 98 8.43 6.07 -9.58
N ASN A 99 9.55 6.16 -10.31
CA ASN A 99 9.69 5.54 -11.63
C ASN A 99 9.71 4.01 -11.53
N GLN A 100 10.20 3.46 -10.41
CA GLN A 100 10.27 2.01 -10.21
C GLN A 100 8.92 1.37 -9.90
N PHE A 101 7.90 2.15 -9.49
CA PHE A 101 6.53 1.64 -9.39
C PHE A 101 5.95 1.26 -10.76
N LEU A 102 6.56 1.69 -11.86
CA LEU A 102 6.18 1.26 -13.22
C LEU A 102 6.91 -0.04 -13.65
N SER A 103 7.81 -0.58 -12.81
CA SER A 103 8.65 -1.74 -13.15
C SER A 103 7.95 -3.08 -13.10
N SER A 104 6.77 -3.16 -12.49
CA SER A 104 5.95 -4.36 -12.41
C SER A 104 4.48 -4.02 -12.60
N LEU A 105 3.68 -5.06 -12.87
CA LEU A 105 2.23 -4.94 -12.87
C LEU A 105 1.70 -5.42 -11.51
N TYR A 106 0.67 -4.75 -11.02
CA TYR A 106 0.00 -5.08 -9.76
C TYR A 106 -1.42 -4.50 -9.75
N ASP A 107 -2.35 -5.27 -9.20
CA ASP A 107 -3.78 -4.90 -9.14
C ASP A 107 -4.10 -4.09 -7.88
N GLU A 108 -3.36 -4.31 -6.79
CA GLU A 108 -3.44 -3.57 -5.55
C GLU A 108 -2.06 -3.45 -4.88
N PRO A 109 -1.87 -2.55 -3.90
CA PRO A 109 -0.56 -2.35 -3.29
C PRO A 109 0.10 -3.59 -2.69
N ALA A 110 -0.70 -4.55 -2.21
CA ALA A 110 -0.18 -5.79 -1.65
C ALA A 110 0.54 -6.68 -2.70
N ASP A 111 0.24 -6.49 -3.99
CA ASP A 111 0.74 -7.31 -5.11
C ASP A 111 2.00 -6.73 -5.78
N ILE A 112 2.57 -5.64 -5.26
CA ILE A 112 3.78 -5.04 -5.83
C ILE A 112 4.95 -6.03 -5.81
N ASP A 113 5.66 -6.17 -6.94
CA ASP A 113 6.92 -6.89 -6.99
C ASP A 113 8.02 -6.04 -6.35
N LEU A 114 8.45 -6.45 -5.15
CA LEU A 114 9.42 -5.75 -4.32
C LEU A 114 10.83 -5.80 -4.93
N PHE A 115 11.15 -6.84 -5.69
CA PHE A 115 12.44 -6.91 -6.38
C PHE A 115 12.52 -5.87 -7.49
N GLN A 116 11.46 -5.73 -8.29
CA GLN A 116 11.42 -4.72 -9.34
C GLN A 116 11.40 -3.30 -8.76
N LEU A 117 10.63 -3.07 -7.68
CA LEU A 117 10.56 -1.76 -7.02
C LEU A 117 11.93 -1.34 -6.47
N PHE A 118 12.59 -2.22 -5.72
CA PHE A 118 13.85 -1.89 -5.01
C PHE A 118 15.11 -2.32 -5.75
N TYR A 119 15.03 -2.68 -7.04
CA TYR A 119 16.20 -3.12 -7.82
C TYR A 119 17.34 -2.08 -7.78
N CYS A 120 17.00 -0.80 -7.88
CA CYS A 120 17.96 0.32 -7.84
C CYS A 120 18.09 0.94 -6.45
N GLY A 121 17.70 0.22 -5.40
CA GLY A 121 17.65 0.72 -4.03
C GLY A 121 16.38 1.51 -3.72
N SER A 122 16.32 2.06 -2.51
CA SER A 122 15.18 2.84 -1.99
C SER A 122 15.24 4.33 -2.32
N GLY A 123 16.36 4.81 -2.88
CA GLY A 123 16.68 6.24 -3.00
C GLY A 123 17.13 6.89 -1.68
N ILE A 124 17.15 6.13 -0.57
CA ILE A 124 17.68 6.57 0.73
C ILE A 124 19.10 6.03 0.86
N ALA A 125 20.06 6.92 1.12
CA ALA A 125 21.47 6.53 1.21
C ALA A 125 21.73 5.60 2.41
N GLU A 126 22.32 4.43 2.12
CA GLU A 126 22.74 3.46 3.13
C GLU A 126 24.20 3.06 2.92
N THR A 127 24.89 2.80 4.03
CA THR A 127 26.27 2.30 4.00
C THR A 127 26.29 0.79 4.26
N ILE A 128 27.08 0.08 3.45
CA ILE A 128 27.38 -1.33 3.62
C ILE A 128 28.76 -1.48 4.25
N THR A 129 28.86 -2.26 5.33
CA THR A 129 30.15 -2.56 5.95
C THR A 129 30.82 -3.76 5.27
N GLU A 130 32.15 -3.91 5.44
CA GLU A 130 32.83 -5.10 4.93
C GLU A 130 32.31 -6.41 5.55
N ASP A 131 31.90 -6.39 6.81
CA ASP A 131 31.36 -7.58 7.49
C ASP A 131 29.98 -7.95 6.93
N GLU A 132 29.15 -6.95 6.62
CA GLU A 132 27.90 -7.17 5.88
C GLU A 132 28.18 -7.80 4.52
N LEU A 133 29.10 -7.24 3.71
CA LEU A 133 29.46 -7.79 2.40
C LEU A 133 29.96 -9.23 2.49
N LYS A 134 30.84 -9.53 3.46
CA LYS A 134 31.32 -10.91 3.70
C LYS A 134 30.16 -11.85 4.04
N ALA A 135 29.22 -11.42 4.88
CA ALA A 135 28.05 -12.22 5.24
C ALA A 135 27.13 -12.46 4.03
N VAL A 136 26.90 -11.45 3.17
CA VAL A 136 26.13 -11.59 1.93
C VAL A 136 26.83 -12.55 0.97
N MET A 137 28.15 -12.42 0.77
CA MET A 137 28.93 -13.31 -0.09
C MET A 137 28.86 -14.76 0.39
N VAL A 138 29.02 -15.00 1.69
CA VAL A 138 28.91 -16.34 2.29
C VAL A 138 27.50 -16.92 2.05
N LYS A 139 26.45 -16.13 2.24
CA LYS A 139 25.06 -16.58 2.04
C LYS A 139 24.73 -16.87 0.57
N ASN A 140 25.40 -16.21 -0.37
CA ASN A 140 25.28 -16.45 -1.81
C ASN A 140 26.33 -17.44 -2.36
N GLU A 141 27.09 -18.12 -1.49
CA GLU A 141 28.14 -19.07 -1.87
C GLU A 141 29.21 -18.46 -2.80
N MET A 142 29.42 -17.14 -2.72
CA MET A 142 30.38 -16.41 -3.52
C MET A 142 31.79 -16.57 -2.95
N THR A 143 32.76 -16.85 -3.82
CA THR A 143 34.18 -16.96 -3.48
C THR A 143 34.96 -15.80 -4.07
N GLY A 144 35.98 -15.30 -3.37
CA GLY A 144 36.85 -14.23 -3.86
C GLY A 144 37.07 -13.14 -2.82
N ARG A 145 37.69 -12.05 -3.23
CA ARG A 145 37.81 -10.83 -2.41
C ARG A 145 36.67 -9.88 -2.72
N ILE A 146 36.32 -9.02 -1.76
CA ILE A 146 35.35 -7.94 -1.98
C ILE A 146 35.77 -7.06 -3.16
N ASP A 147 37.06 -6.75 -3.27
CA ASP A 147 37.60 -5.90 -4.34
C ASP A 147 37.42 -6.49 -5.75
N ASP A 148 37.15 -7.80 -5.86
CA ASP A 148 37.01 -8.52 -7.13
C ASP A 148 35.53 -8.71 -7.53
N LEU A 149 34.58 -8.15 -6.77
CA LEU A 149 33.14 -8.29 -7.04
C LEU A 149 32.77 -7.60 -8.38
N PRO A 150 32.04 -8.29 -9.28
CA PRO A 150 31.80 -7.79 -10.64
C PRO A 150 30.78 -6.64 -10.71
N CYS A 151 29.98 -6.46 -9.65
CA CYS A 151 28.95 -5.44 -9.56
C CYS A 151 28.80 -4.96 -8.11
N PRO A 152 28.31 -3.73 -7.90
CA PRO A 152 28.02 -3.21 -6.57
C PRO A 152 26.93 -4.03 -5.88
N CYS A 153 27.03 -4.10 -4.55
CA CYS A 153 25.97 -4.60 -3.68
C CYS A 153 25.09 -3.42 -3.28
N GLU A 154 23.78 -3.57 -3.42
CA GLU A 154 22.78 -2.66 -2.86
C GLU A 154 22.33 -3.18 -1.51
N LYS A 155 22.04 -2.25 -0.59
CA LYS A 155 21.46 -2.54 0.72
C LYS A 155 20.18 -1.74 0.87
N ILE A 156 19.12 -2.44 1.23
CA ILE A 156 17.87 -1.81 1.63
C ILE A 156 17.49 -2.33 3.01
N SER A 157 17.57 -1.46 4.03
CA SER A 157 17.07 -1.79 5.36
C SER A 157 15.55 -1.98 5.32
N ARG A 158 15.04 -2.88 6.16
CA ARG A 158 13.59 -3.10 6.32
C ARG A 158 12.87 -1.81 6.70
N LEU A 159 13.51 -0.97 7.52
CA LEU A 159 13.01 0.35 7.89
C LEU A 159 12.80 1.25 6.65
N ASN A 160 13.77 1.30 5.73
CA ASN A 160 13.65 2.11 4.52
C ASN A 160 12.63 1.54 3.53
N MET A 161 12.47 0.20 3.46
CA MET A 161 11.37 -0.40 2.70
C MET A 161 10.01 0.05 3.26
N ASP A 162 9.83 -0.04 4.58
CA ASP A 162 8.60 0.39 5.25
C ASP A 162 8.34 1.89 5.02
N GLU A 163 9.36 2.74 5.05
CA GLU A 163 9.24 4.18 4.79
C GLU A 163 8.74 4.47 3.37
N ILE A 164 9.35 3.86 2.35
CA ILE A 164 8.94 4.04 0.95
C ILE A 164 7.55 3.50 0.70
N LEU A 165 7.23 2.29 1.18
CA LEU A 165 5.90 1.70 1.02
C LEU A 165 4.82 2.54 1.74
N THR A 166 5.13 3.05 2.94
CA THR A 166 4.17 3.87 3.69
C THR A 166 3.91 5.18 2.98
N LYS A 167 4.97 5.85 2.51
CA LYS A 167 4.87 7.14 1.83
C LYS A 167 4.17 7.02 0.47
N CYS A 168 4.56 6.03 -0.33
CA CYS A 168 4.12 5.92 -1.72
C CYS A 168 2.87 5.06 -1.89
N MET A 169 2.52 4.17 -0.96
CA MET A 169 1.36 3.27 -1.11
C MET A 169 0.45 3.24 0.12
N GLY A 170 0.88 3.81 1.26
CA GLY A 170 0.11 3.79 2.50
C GLY A 170 0.09 2.43 3.21
N ILE A 171 1.05 1.54 2.87
CA ILE A 171 1.19 0.19 3.44
C ILE A 171 2.61 -0.03 3.97
N THR A 172 2.82 -1.10 4.74
CA THR A 172 4.15 -1.55 5.19
C THR A 172 4.56 -2.83 4.45
N LEU A 173 5.81 -3.26 4.59
CA LEU A 173 6.31 -4.51 4.02
C LEU A 173 5.45 -5.71 4.46
N THR A 174 4.97 -5.72 5.70
CA THR A 174 4.13 -6.82 6.23
C THR A 174 2.72 -6.87 5.65
N ASP A 175 2.27 -5.80 5.01
CA ASP A 175 0.97 -5.75 4.34
C ASP A 175 1.06 -6.24 2.89
N THR A 176 2.27 -6.51 2.38
CA THR A 176 2.51 -7.06 1.03
C THR A 176 2.41 -8.58 0.99
N ASN A 177 2.28 -9.13 -0.21
CA ASN A 177 2.39 -10.55 -0.49
C ASN A 177 3.85 -11.02 -0.65
N GLU A 178 4.83 -10.16 -0.30
CA GLU A 178 6.28 -10.43 -0.36
C GLU A 178 6.78 -10.89 -1.74
N ILE A 179 6.07 -10.53 -2.82
CA ILE A 179 6.42 -10.92 -4.20
C ILE A 179 7.79 -10.36 -4.56
N GLY A 180 8.68 -11.23 -5.03
CA GLY A 180 10.04 -10.88 -5.42
C GLY A 180 11.02 -10.72 -4.25
N LEU A 181 10.55 -10.69 -3.00
CA LEU A 181 11.43 -10.43 -1.84
C LEU A 181 12.53 -11.49 -1.65
N ASP A 182 12.26 -12.71 -2.08
CA ASP A 182 13.17 -13.86 -2.03
C ASP A 182 14.35 -13.75 -3.00
N HIS A 183 14.31 -12.82 -3.96
CA HIS A 183 15.46 -12.50 -4.81
C HIS A 183 16.57 -11.74 -4.07
N PHE A 184 16.26 -11.17 -2.91
CA PHE A 184 17.25 -10.52 -2.05
C PHE A 184 17.85 -11.48 -1.03
N THR A 185 19.10 -11.22 -0.66
CA THR A 185 19.73 -11.84 0.49
C THR A 185 19.38 -11.07 1.75
N TYR A 186 18.51 -11.63 2.60
CA TYR A 186 18.20 -11.02 3.89
C TYR A 186 19.25 -11.37 4.97
N LEU A 187 19.81 -10.39 5.68
CA LEU A 187 20.66 -10.63 6.85
C LEU A 187 19.96 -10.13 8.12
N SER A 188 19.43 -11.06 8.92
CA SER A 188 18.65 -10.74 10.13
C SER A 188 19.42 -9.96 11.19
N GLN A 189 20.75 -10.10 11.24
CA GLN A 189 21.59 -9.32 12.17
C GLN A 189 21.53 -7.81 11.89
N TYR A 190 21.32 -7.43 10.63
CA TYR A 190 21.29 -6.04 10.17
C TYR A 190 19.88 -5.56 9.83
N ASP A 191 18.89 -6.47 9.84
CA ASP A 191 17.52 -6.25 9.39
C ASP A 191 17.46 -5.55 8.02
N ALA A 192 18.23 -6.09 7.07
CA ALA A 192 18.39 -5.52 5.75
C ALA A 192 18.47 -6.59 4.65
N TYR A 193 18.01 -6.19 3.48
CA TYR A 193 18.05 -6.95 2.23
C TYR A 193 19.21 -6.48 1.38
N TYR A 194 19.86 -7.42 0.71
CA TYR A 194 21.05 -7.17 -0.09
C TYR A 194 20.92 -7.84 -1.45
N TYR A 195 21.41 -7.20 -2.49
CA TYR A 195 21.45 -7.79 -3.83
C TYR A 195 22.57 -7.16 -4.67
N PHE A 196 23.16 -7.94 -5.55
CA PHE A 196 24.20 -7.49 -6.46
C PHE A 196 23.58 -7.16 -7.82
N HIS A 197 23.67 -5.91 -8.28
CA HIS A 197 22.99 -5.48 -9.50
C HIS A 197 23.87 -4.69 -10.46
N GLY A 198 23.53 -4.79 -11.75
CA GLY A 198 24.06 -3.91 -12.80
C GLY A 198 23.29 -2.60 -12.90
N ASP A 199 23.76 -1.69 -13.73
CA ASP A 199 23.22 -0.34 -13.96
C ASP A 199 22.03 -0.28 -14.95
N THR A 200 21.44 -1.42 -15.32
CA THR A 200 20.57 -1.54 -16.48
C THR A 200 19.06 -1.40 -16.23
N ASN A 201 18.59 -1.40 -14.98
CA ASN A 201 17.15 -1.55 -14.69
C ASN A 201 16.47 -0.30 -14.08
N TYR A 202 16.94 0.89 -14.45
CA TYR A 202 16.29 2.15 -14.07
C TYR A 202 15.45 2.73 -15.21
N ARG A 203 14.24 3.19 -14.89
CA ARG A 203 13.30 3.80 -15.84
C ARG A 203 13.42 5.33 -15.81
N GLY A 204 14.18 5.91 -16.73
CA GLY A 204 14.24 7.36 -16.92
C GLY A 204 13.20 7.86 -17.94
N ASN A 205 12.89 9.16 -17.90
CA ASN A 205 12.05 9.87 -18.88
C ASN A 205 10.64 9.27 -19.02
N ILE A 206 9.90 9.21 -17.92
CA ILE A 206 8.52 8.74 -17.91
C ILE A 206 7.63 9.75 -18.66
N ASN A 207 6.80 9.25 -19.56
CA ASN A 207 5.87 10.08 -20.32
C ASN A 207 4.52 9.36 -20.50
N PHE A 208 3.47 9.95 -19.98
CA PHE A 208 2.08 9.53 -20.14
C PHE A 208 1.47 10.22 -21.36
N SER A 209 0.74 9.45 -22.17
CA SER A 209 0.05 9.93 -23.37
C SER A 209 -1.26 10.65 -23.06
N SER A 210 -1.89 10.28 -21.96
CA SER A 210 -3.16 10.83 -21.49
C SER A 210 -3.40 10.44 -20.03
N GLY A 211 -4.43 11.03 -19.43
CA GLY A 211 -4.93 10.56 -18.15
C GLY A 211 -6.38 10.95 -17.94
N GLU A 212 -6.99 10.35 -16.92
CA GLU A 212 -8.35 10.64 -16.46
C GLU A 212 -8.37 10.75 -14.94
N ARG A 213 -9.33 11.54 -14.42
CA ARG A 213 -9.57 11.73 -12.99
C ARG A 213 -11.02 11.42 -12.67
N GLU A 214 -11.21 10.60 -11.64
CA GLU A 214 -12.49 10.31 -11.01
C GLU A 214 -12.37 10.63 -9.51
N GLY A 215 -12.88 11.79 -9.09
CA GLY A 215 -12.74 12.26 -7.72
C GLY A 215 -11.27 12.42 -7.32
N ASN A 216 -10.82 11.63 -6.34
CA ASN A 216 -9.43 11.61 -5.90
C ASN A 216 -8.59 10.50 -6.56
N VAL A 217 -9.11 9.79 -7.56
CA VAL A 217 -8.37 8.77 -8.30
C VAL A 217 -7.93 9.36 -9.63
N VAL A 218 -6.67 9.14 -9.99
CA VAL A 218 -6.08 9.53 -11.28
C VAL A 218 -5.56 8.28 -11.97
N ARG A 219 -5.91 8.09 -13.24
CA ARG A 219 -5.34 7.04 -14.09
C ARG A 219 -4.52 7.69 -15.20
N LEU A 220 -3.28 7.24 -15.34
CA LEU A 220 -2.30 7.74 -16.31
C LEU A 220 -1.97 6.64 -17.31
N PHE A 221 -2.15 6.90 -18.59
CA PHE A 221 -1.96 5.93 -19.66
C PHE A 221 -0.60 6.15 -20.33
N TYR A 222 0.12 5.07 -20.57
CA TYR A 222 1.42 5.09 -21.23
C TYR A 222 1.66 3.83 -22.04
N ASN A 223 2.46 3.95 -23.10
CA ASN A 223 3.04 2.81 -23.77
C ASN A 223 4.37 2.48 -23.08
N ASP A 224 4.55 1.24 -22.64
CA ASP A 224 5.78 0.85 -21.98
C ASP A 224 6.92 0.67 -22.99
N GLY A 225 7.66 1.73 -23.27
CA GLY A 225 8.85 1.66 -24.13
C GLY A 225 10.04 0.94 -23.50
N PHE A 226 10.09 0.78 -22.17
CA PHE A 226 11.21 0.17 -21.46
C PHE A 226 11.16 -1.36 -21.58
N VAL A 227 10.03 -1.97 -21.22
CA VAL A 227 9.80 -3.42 -21.41
C VAL A 227 9.32 -3.71 -22.84
N SER A 228 8.76 -2.72 -23.53
CA SER A 228 8.19 -2.85 -24.89
C SER A 228 7.06 -3.90 -24.96
N ASP A 229 6.22 -3.99 -23.92
CA ASP A 229 5.19 -5.03 -23.78
C ASP A 229 3.73 -4.54 -23.80
N GLY A 230 3.52 -3.31 -24.27
CA GLY A 230 2.21 -2.76 -24.62
C GLY A 230 1.78 -1.56 -23.77
N ASP A 231 0.50 -1.23 -23.89
CA ASP A 231 -0.10 -0.11 -23.19
C ASP A 231 -0.47 -0.48 -21.75
N LYS A 232 -0.27 0.48 -20.85
CA LYS A 232 -0.46 0.34 -19.41
C LYS A 232 -1.17 1.54 -18.83
N ALA A 233 -1.84 1.32 -17.70
CA ALA A 233 -2.48 2.35 -16.90
C ALA A 233 -1.95 2.30 -15.47
N LEU A 234 -1.31 3.39 -15.05
CA LEU A 234 -0.95 3.62 -13.65
C LEU A 234 -2.12 4.29 -12.95
N THR A 235 -2.58 3.72 -11.84
CA THR A 235 -3.64 4.27 -11.00
C THR A 235 -3.02 4.85 -9.73
N LEU A 236 -3.28 6.14 -9.51
CA LEU A 236 -2.88 6.89 -8.33
C LEU A 236 -4.12 7.32 -7.54
N GLN A 237 -4.00 7.41 -6.22
CA GLN A 237 -5.00 8.01 -5.36
C GLN A 237 -4.44 9.23 -4.63
N GLU A 238 -5.05 10.38 -4.87
CA GLU A 238 -4.74 11.62 -4.17
C GLU A 238 -5.22 11.56 -2.71
N LYS A 239 -4.32 11.90 -1.80
CA LYS A 239 -4.57 12.00 -0.37
C LYS A 239 -3.73 13.14 0.22
N ASN A 240 -4.40 14.17 0.72
CA ASN A 240 -3.76 15.35 1.34
C ASN A 240 -2.74 16.05 0.41
N GLY A 241 -2.99 16.07 -0.90
CA GLY A 241 -2.09 16.69 -1.89
C GLY A 241 -0.89 15.82 -2.29
N GLU A 242 -0.78 14.60 -1.78
CA GLU A 242 0.17 13.58 -2.24
C GLU A 242 -0.57 12.47 -3.01
N TYR A 243 0.17 11.66 -3.77
CA TYR A 243 -0.40 10.56 -4.55
C TYR A 243 0.13 9.21 -4.07
N LEU A 244 -0.80 8.30 -3.77
CA LEU A 244 -0.50 6.90 -3.47
C LEU A 244 -0.59 6.06 -4.74
N PHE A 245 0.38 5.17 -4.96
CA PHE A 245 0.42 4.20 -6.03
C PHE A 245 -0.53 3.03 -5.70
N ILE A 246 -1.59 2.86 -6.49
CA ILE A 246 -2.64 1.88 -6.21
C ILE A 246 -2.52 0.65 -7.11
N ALA A 247 -2.34 0.85 -8.42
CA ALA A 247 -2.27 -0.25 -9.38
C ALA A 247 -1.44 0.17 -10.60
N ASN A 248 -0.79 -0.78 -11.27
CA ASN A 248 -0.20 -0.60 -12.59
C ASN A 248 -0.58 -1.80 -13.45
N GLN A 249 -1.43 -1.59 -14.44
CA GLN A 249 -2.11 -2.68 -15.16
C GLN A 249 -1.90 -2.55 -16.66
N LYS A 250 -1.91 -3.69 -17.38
CA LYS A 250 -2.05 -3.66 -18.84
C LYS A 250 -3.44 -3.19 -19.21
N VAL A 251 -3.53 -2.45 -20.31
CA VAL A 251 -4.79 -2.01 -20.89
C VAL A 251 -4.80 -2.24 -22.39
N GLU A 252 -5.99 -2.47 -22.93
CA GLU A 252 -6.25 -2.38 -24.36
C GLU A 252 -6.82 -0.97 -24.60
N LEU A 253 -6.03 -0.09 -25.23
CA LEU A 253 -6.44 1.26 -25.61
C LEU A 253 -7.11 1.31 -26.99
#